data_AF-A0A848Z3X9-F1
#
_entry.id   AF-A0A848Z3X9-F1
#
_cell.length_a   1.000
_cell.length_b   1.000
_cell.length_c   1.000
_cell.angle_alpha   90.00
_cell.angle_beta   90.00
_cell.angle_gamma   90.00
#
_symmetry.space_group_name_H-M   'P 1'
#
loop_
_entity.id
_entity.type
_entity.pdbx_description
1 polymer ?
#
loop_
_entity_poly.entity_id
_entity_poly.type
_entity_poly.pdbx_seq_one_letter_code
_entity_poly.pdbx_strand_id
1 'polypeptide(L)' 'MTRRFSLVALGDMPYTAPDHDKFASLIDRINRIAPDFSVHVGDIKKAKSTCSTKRYRRALAHFETFRGP' A
#
# COMPACT_ATOMS: atom_id res chain seq x y z
N MET A 1 -13.30 2.07 -29.56
CA MET A 1 -13.74 2.78 -28.33
C MET A 1 -12.58 2.79 -27.35
N THR A 2 -12.22 3.94 -26.79
CA THR A 2 -11.16 4.05 -25.77
C THR A 2 -11.76 3.79 -24.38
N ARG A 3 -11.38 2.70 -23.72
CA ARG A 3 -11.78 2.44 -22.32
C ARG A 3 -10.91 3.30 -21.39
N ARG A 4 -11.55 4.02 -20.47
CA ARG A 4 -10.87 4.71 -19.38
C ARG A 4 -10.65 3.73 -18.23
N PHE A 5 -9.51 3.84 -17.56
CA PHE A 5 -9.21 3.13 -16.32
C PHE A 5 -9.04 4.13 -15.19
N SER A 6 -9.42 3.71 -14.00
CA SER A 6 -9.18 4.38 -12.74
C SER A 6 -8.08 3.62 -12.00
N LEU A 7 -7.11 4.35 -11.48
CA LEU A 7 -6.02 3.76 -10.70
C LEU A 7 -5.77 4.57 -9.44
N VAL A 8 -5.24 3.90 -8.42
CA VAL A 8 -4.66 4.57 -7.25
C VAL A 8 -3.15 4.37 -7.27
N ALA A 9 -2.40 5.46 -7.29
CA ALA A 9 -0.96 5.44 -7.06
C ALA A 9 -0.67 5.90 -5.62
N LEU A 10 0.14 5.15 -4.90
CA LEU A 10 0.54 5.44 -3.52
C LEU A 10 2.03 5.11 -3.31
N GLY A 11 2.66 5.72 -2.31
CA GLY A 11 4.08 5.53 -2.02
C GLY A 11 4.52 6.38 -0.83
N ASP A 12 5.82 6.27 -0.49
CA ASP A 12 6.50 7.13 0.49
C ASP A 12 5.77 7.31 1.84
N MET A 13 5.17 6.24 2.36
CA MET A 13 4.56 6.29 3.69
C MET A 13 5.63 6.28 4.80
N PRO A 14 5.35 6.75 6.02
CA PRO A 14 6.38 6.79 7.05
C PRO A 14 6.71 5.42 7.67
N TYR A 15 5.81 4.42 7.53
CA TYR A 15 5.92 3.04 8.07
C TYR A 15 6.45 2.93 9.50
N THR A 16 6.08 3.89 10.36
CA THR A 16 6.30 3.74 11.79
C THR A 16 5.21 2.84 12.38
N ALA A 17 5.41 2.35 13.61
CA ALA A 17 4.38 1.54 14.26
C ALA A 17 3.02 2.26 14.34
N PRO A 18 2.94 3.56 14.72
CA PRO A 18 1.70 4.33 14.66
C PRO A 18 1.05 4.50 13.27
N ASP A 19 1.81 4.32 12.18
CA ASP A 19 1.29 4.54 10.82
C ASP A 19 0.75 3.26 10.19
N HIS A 20 0.96 2.09 10.80
CA HIS A 20 0.42 0.84 10.29
C HIS A 20 -1.12 0.84 10.26
N ASP A 21 -1.76 1.38 11.29
CA ASP A 21 -3.24 1.46 11.34
C ASP A 21 -3.78 2.48 10.33
N LYS A 22 -3.05 3.58 10.12
CA LYS A 22 -3.39 4.57 9.08
C LYS A 22 -3.25 3.97 7.69
N PHE A 23 -2.22 3.15 7.47
CA PHE A 23 -2.03 2.49 6.19
C PHE A 23 -3.13 1.45 5.92
N ALA A 24 -3.48 0.63 6.91
CA ALA A 24 -4.62 -0.28 6.82
C ALA A 24 -5.93 0.48 6.49
N SER A 25 -6.17 1.60 7.17
CA SER A 25 -7.35 2.46 6.91
C SER A 25 -7.36 3.05 5.49
N LEU A 26 -6.19 3.39 4.94
CA LEU A 26 -6.04 3.84 3.56
C LEU A 26 -6.38 2.71 2.59
N ILE A 27 -5.86 1.50 2.81
CA ILE A 27 -6.16 0.32 1.97
C ILE A 27 -7.66 0.01 2.02
N ASP A 28 -8.29 0.06 3.18
CA ASP A 28 -9.75 -0.08 3.30
C ASP A 28 -10.53 0.95 2.47
N ARG A 29 -10.02 2.18 2.39
CA ARG A 29 -10.63 3.22 1.56
C ARG A 29 -10.43 2.95 0.07
N ILE A 30 -9.25 2.51 -0.34
CA ILE A 30 -8.95 2.10 -1.72
C ILE A 30 -9.87 0.93 -2.13
N ASN A 31 -9.96 -0.07 -1.26
CA ASN A 31 -10.83 -1.22 -1.39
C ASN A 31 -12.31 -0.84 -1.54
N ARG A 32 -12.78 0.27 -0.95
CA ARG A 32 -14.16 0.75 -1.08
C ARG A 32 -14.41 1.50 -2.39
N ILE A 33 -13.43 2.24 -2.91
CA ILE A 33 -13.57 2.97 -4.18
C ILE A 33 -13.31 2.08 -5.40
N ALA A 34 -12.77 0.87 -5.19
CA ALA A 34 -12.63 -0.20 -6.19
C ALA A 34 -12.04 0.28 -7.54
N PRO A 35 -10.79 0.79 -7.57
CA PRO A 35 -10.13 1.15 -8.82
C PRO A 35 -9.89 -0.09 -9.68
N ASP A 36 -9.59 0.09 -10.97
CA ASP A 36 -9.20 -1.03 -11.85
C ASP A 36 -7.93 -1.73 -11.34
N PHE A 37 -7.01 -0.96 -10.75
CA PHE A 37 -5.81 -1.46 -10.06
C PHE A 37 -5.19 -0.40 -9.14
N SER A 38 -4.31 -0.82 -8.24
CA SER A 38 -3.50 0.03 -7.38
C SER A 38 -2.01 -0.19 -7.64
N VAL A 39 -1.21 0.88 -7.62
CA VAL A 39 0.24 0.80 -7.79
C VAL A 39 0.92 1.41 -6.60
N HIS A 40 1.70 0.60 -5.90
CA HIS A 40 2.60 1.08 -4.87
C HIS A 40 3.97 1.46 -5.48
N VAL A 41 4.26 2.75 -5.54
CA VAL A 41 5.45 3.33 -6.17
C VAL A 41 6.61 3.36 -5.16
N GLY A 42 7.19 2.20 -4.90
CA GLY A 42 8.43 2.08 -4.11
C GLY A 42 8.26 2.43 -2.62
N ASP A 43 9.40 2.63 -1.95
CA ASP A 43 9.51 3.04 -0.55
C ASP A 43 8.55 2.33 0.41
N ILE A 44 8.51 1.00 0.37
CA ILE A 44 7.70 0.17 1.29
C ILE A 44 8.30 0.08 2.72
N LYS A 45 9.25 0.96 3.05
CA LYS A 45 9.87 1.06 4.37
C LYS A 45 10.44 2.45 4.59
N LYS A 46 10.47 2.87 5.85
CA LYS A 46 11.20 4.07 6.28
C LYS A 46 12.67 4.04 5.84
N ALA A 47 13.19 5.17 5.38
CA ALA A 47 14.61 5.38 5.11
C ALA A 47 15.49 5.00 6.31
N LYS A 48 16.71 4.52 6.03
CA LYS A 48 17.73 4.10 7.03
C LYS A 48 17.29 3.04 8.04
N SER A 49 16.12 2.46 7.86
CA SER A 49 15.60 1.42 8.73
C SER A 49 16.23 0.07 8.35
N THR A 50 16.56 -0.76 9.36
CA THR A 50 17.19 -2.08 9.18
C THR A 50 16.49 -2.93 8.11
N CYS A 51 17.26 -3.42 7.13
CA CYS A 51 16.78 -4.40 6.17
C CYS A 51 16.55 -5.73 6.89
N SER A 52 15.30 -6.18 7.01
CA SER A 52 14.97 -7.41 7.75
C SER A 52 13.71 -8.08 7.22
N THR A 53 13.70 -9.41 7.23
CA THR A 53 12.53 -10.23 6.87
C THR A 53 11.29 -9.81 7.65
N LYS A 54 11.44 -9.51 8.95
CA LYS A 54 10.34 -9.06 9.81
C LYS A 54 9.67 -7.79 9.29
N ARG A 55 10.41 -6.89 8.65
CA ARG A 55 9.86 -5.65 8.10
C ARG A 55 9.17 -5.89 6.75
N TYR A 56 9.78 -6.66 5.86
CA TYR A 56 9.16 -7.00 4.58
C TYR A 56 7.90 -7.85 4.74
N ARG A 57 7.85 -8.77 5.70
CA ARG A 57 6.61 -9.51 6.02
C ARG A 57 5.48 -8.60 6.50
N ARG A 58 5.77 -7.49 7.19
CA ARG A 58 4.75 -6.50 7.57
C ARG A 58 4.25 -5.72 6.36
N ALA A 59 5.14 -5.30 5.47
CA ALA A 59 4.73 -4.67 4.22
C ALA A 59 3.86 -5.63 3.40
N LEU A 60 4.31 -6.88 3.23
CA LEU A 60 3.54 -7.92 2.55
C LEU A 60 2.15 -8.12 3.16
N ALA A 61 2.06 -8.24 4.49
CA ALA A 61 0.77 -8.40 5.17
C ALA A 61 -0.21 -7.24 4.89
N HIS A 62 0.28 -6.01 4.73
CA HIS A 62 -0.56 -4.89 4.29
C HIS A 62 -0.97 -5.05 2.82
N PHE A 63 -0.04 -5.39 1.93
CA PHE A 63 -0.33 -5.58 0.50
C PHE A 63 -1.35 -6.71 0.27
N GLU A 64 -1.33 -7.77 1.08
CA GLU A 64 -2.30 -8.87 1.01
C GLU A 64 -3.73 -8.46 1.40
N THR A 65 -3.94 -7.25 1.94
CA THR A 65 -5.28 -6.73 2.26
C THR A 65 -5.95 -5.99 1.09
N PHE A 66 -5.25 -5.75 -0.02
CA PHE A 66 -5.89 -5.21 -1.22
C PHE A 66 -6.82 -6.26 -1.85
N ARG A 67 -8.04 -5.85 -2.21
CA ARG A 67 -9.05 -6.74 -2.85
C ARG A 67 -8.98 -6.72 -4.38
N GLY A 68 -8.37 -5.70 -4.95
CA GLY A 68 -8.17 -5.53 -6.40
C GLY A 68 -6.71 -5.71 -6.80
N PRO A 69 -6.44 -5.67 -8.12
CA PRO A 69 -5.08 -5.71 -8.66
C PRO A 69 -4.20 -4.56 -8.18
#